data_AF-A0A4U9RTT1-F1
#
_entry.id   AF-A0A4U9RTT1-F1
#
_cell.length_a   1.000
_cell.length_b   1.000
_cell.length_c   1.000
_cell.angle_alpha   90.00
_cell.angle_beta   90.00
_cell.angle_gamma   90.00
#
_symmetry.space_group_name_H-M   'P 1'
#
loop_
_entity.id
_entity.type
_entity.pdbx_description
1 polymer ?
#
loop_
_entity_poly.entity_id
_entity_poly.type
_entity_poly.pdbx_seq_one_letter_code
_entity_poly.pdbx_strand_id
1 'polypeptide(L)'
;MASGRLRVSVLKGDSYAPIEDAKVTITKVPEAGEVTKETVLNTNVSGETSEIELPAPPLENSMKPSDKLPYSLYDVRIERAGYNPLFIRGVQVFPEELAIQNSNLNAQGSGVTRQEEAIIIIEPNRLVGNFPPKIPENPEKPLPPPPSGFVVLPEPVIPEFVVVHQGLPDDTSAPNYTIRFKDYVKNVASCEIFSTWSNSTIRANVYCILSFTLNRIYTEWYRGKGKNFDVTSSTAYDHAFMYGRNIYESISEVVDEIFSTYVRRFGAKQPLLTQYCDGVKVKCPGWLTQWGSKFLGDDGKAPYEILTNFYGTDIELVTAKKVSGIPMSYPGYILKVGSSGQPVRTVQTYLNRISDNFPAIPKVKVDGIYGQSTADAVKKFQQVFDLPQIGNVDYATWYKISDVYVAVTRIAELRGSVGHKNIFTPHRPYANVVDFPQVEYIDDME
;
A
#
# COMPACT_ATOMS: atom_id res chain seq x y z
N MET A 1 -25.73 18.97 5.48
CA MET A 1 -25.20 17.66 5.05
C MET A 1 -23.69 17.77 5.10
N ALA A 2 -23.02 16.80 5.73
CA ALA A 2 -21.57 16.74 5.64
C ALA A 2 -21.17 16.28 4.22
N SER A 3 -19.92 16.50 3.86
CA SER A 3 -19.37 16.12 2.57
C SER A 3 -17.99 15.52 2.75
N GLY A 4 -17.64 14.59 1.86
CA GLY A 4 -16.27 14.09 1.69
C GLY A 4 -15.76 14.44 0.30
N ARG A 5 -14.47 14.22 0.06
CA ARG A 5 -13.86 14.41 -1.26
C ARG A 5 -13.51 13.06 -1.87
N LEU A 6 -13.63 12.96 -3.19
CA LEU A 6 -13.14 11.82 -3.97
C LEU A 6 -12.25 12.31 -5.10
N ARG A 7 -11.14 11.60 -5.32
CA ARG A 7 -10.33 11.72 -6.53
C ARG A 7 -10.05 10.33 -7.08
N VAL A 8 -10.05 10.21 -8.41
CA VAL A 8 -9.74 8.97 -9.11
C VAL A 8 -8.41 9.13 -9.83
N SER A 9 -7.50 8.18 -9.61
CA SER A 9 -6.21 8.07 -10.29
C SER A 9 -6.23 6.87 -11.21
N VAL A 10 -5.87 7.07 -12.48
CA VAL A 10 -5.98 6.08 -13.55
C VAL A 10 -4.61 5.86 -14.19
N LEU A 11 -4.08 4.66 -14.01
CA LEU A 11 -2.80 4.22 -14.57
C LEU A 11 -3.00 3.07 -15.55
N LYS A 12 -2.01 2.83 -16.40
CA LYS A 12 -1.97 1.71 -17.35
C LYS A 12 -1.41 0.45 -16.71
N GLY A 13 -2.26 -0.54 -16.46
CA GLY A 13 -1.88 -1.85 -15.90
C GLY A 13 -0.91 -1.70 -14.73
N ASP A 14 0.14 -2.52 -14.72
CA ASP A 14 1.21 -2.42 -13.71
C ASP A 14 2.32 -1.41 -14.07
N SER A 15 2.17 -0.70 -15.19
CA SER A 15 3.23 0.13 -15.77
C SER A 15 3.29 1.56 -15.22
N TYR A 16 2.67 1.87 -14.07
CA TYR A 16 2.71 3.19 -13.40
C TYR A 16 2.63 4.41 -14.35
N ALA A 17 1.99 4.24 -15.51
CA ALA A 17 1.96 5.22 -16.57
C ALA A 17 0.58 5.86 -16.54
N PRO A 18 0.49 7.18 -16.33
CA PRO A 18 -0.78 7.85 -16.22
C PRO A 18 -1.57 7.78 -17.52
N ILE A 19 -2.90 7.65 -17.40
CA ILE A 19 -3.82 7.70 -18.52
C ILE A 19 -4.56 9.04 -18.47
N GLU A 20 -4.18 9.95 -19.36
CA GLU A 20 -4.87 11.21 -19.59
C GLU A 20 -6.19 11.01 -20.35
N ASP A 21 -7.15 11.91 -20.10
CA ASP A 21 -8.46 11.95 -20.75
C ASP A 21 -9.27 10.64 -20.63
N ALA A 22 -9.07 9.89 -19.54
CA ALA A 22 -9.99 8.83 -19.15
C ALA A 22 -11.25 9.45 -18.58
N LYS A 23 -12.41 9.04 -19.11
CA LYS A 23 -13.72 9.47 -18.63
C LYS A 23 -14.05 8.69 -17.36
N VAL A 24 -14.29 9.41 -16.28
CA VAL A 24 -14.66 8.86 -14.97
C VAL A 24 -16.07 9.29 -14.65
N THR A 25 -16.98 8.32 -14.60
CA THR A 25 -18.37 8.51 -14.18
C THR A 25 -18.52 8.04 -12.73
N ILE A 26 -19.01 8.92 -11.86
CA ILE A 26 -19.25 8.66 -10.43
C ILE A 26 -20.76 8.74 -10.18
N THR A 27 -21.32 7.68 -9.61
CA THR A 27 -22.76 7.54 -9.39
C THR A 27 -23.02 7.25 -7.93
N LYS A 28 -23.81 8.10 -7.24
CA LYS A 28 -24.22 7.80 -5.85
C LYS A 28 -25.11 6.55 -5.83
N VAL A 29 -24.78 5.57 -5.00
CA VAL A 29 -25.67 4.43 -4.74
C VAL A 29 -26.86 4.97 -3.94
N PRO A 30 -28.09 4.92 -4.48
CA PRO A 30 -29.24 5.58 -3.86
C PRO A 30 -29.64 4.88 -2.56
N GLU A 31 -29.88 5.68 -1.52
CA GLU A 31 -30.65 5.24 -0.35
C GLU A 31 -32.15 5.28 -0.71
N ALA A 32 -32.99 4.49 -0.04
CA ALA A 32 -34.38 4.29 -0.43
C ALA A 32 -35.14 5.62 -0.64
N GLY A 33 -35.54 5.90 -1.88
CA GLY A 33 -36.27 7.11 -2.27
C GLY A 33 -35.42 8.28 -2.79
N GLU A 34 -34.10 8.13 -2.89
CA GLU A 34 -33.22 9.15 -3.47
C GLU A 34 -33.08 9.05 -5.00
N VAL A 35 -32.89 10.20 -5.65
CA VAL A 35 -32.56 10.30 -7.08
C VAL A 35 -31.08 10.05 -7.27
N THR A 36 -30.73 9.19 -8.24
CA THR A 36 -29.35 8.96 -8.64
C THR A 36 -28.71 10.24 -9.18
N LYS A 37 -27.66 10.72 -8.52
CA LYS A 37 -26.82 11.81 -9.02
C LYS A 37 -25.57 11.22 -9.68
N GLU A 38 -25.37 11.56 -10.95
CA GLU A 38 -24.18 11.21 -11.72
C GLU A 38 -23.27 12.43 -11.85
N THR A 39 -21.96 12.23 -11.76
CA THR A 39 -20.97 13.26 -12.12
C THR A 39 -19.90 12.66 -13.01
N VAL A 40 -19.50 13.40 -14.04
CA VAL A 40 -18.50 12.96 -15.01
C VAL A 40 -17.30 13.89 -14.93
N LEU A 41 -16.12 13.30 -14.82
CA LEU A 41 -14.82 13.98 -14.80
C LEU A 41 -13.89 13.34 -15.83
N ASN A 42 -12.82 14.05 -16.15
CA ASN A 42 -11.73 13.54 -16.99
C ASN A 42 -10.41 13.60 -16.22
N THR A 43 -9.54 12.63 -16.46
CA THR A 43 -8.18 12.63 -15.91
C THR A 43 -7.27 13.62 -16.64
N ASN A 44 -6.38 14.27 -15.90
CA ASN A 44 -5.35 15.17 -16.42
C ASN A 44 -4.10 14.39 -16.91
N VAL A 45 -3.04 15.13 -17.28
CA VAL A 45 -1.73 14.58 -17.71
C VAL A 45 -1.06 13.64 -16.69
N SER A 46 -1.41 13.74 -15.40
CA SER A 46 -0.92 12.87 -14.33
C SER A 46 -1.84 11.66 -14.10
N GLY A 47 -2.89 11.50 -14.91
CA GLY A 47 -3.85 10.41 -14.79
C GLY A 47 -4.88 10.63 -13.68
N GLU A 48 -5.05 11.87 -13.19
CA GLU A 48 -5.89 12.16 -12.03
C GLU A 48 -7.08 13.04 -12.38
N THR A 49 -8.24 12.79 -11.80
CA THR A 49 -9.37 13.73 -11.84
C THR A 49 -9.11 14.92 -10.92
N SER A 50 -9.87 16.01 -11.08
CA SER A 50 -10.02 16.97 -9.98
C SER A 50 -10.68 16.31 -8.77
N GLU A 51 -10.40 16.83 -7.58
CA GLU A 51 -11.14 16.46 -6.37
C GLU A 51 -12.59 16.92 -6.51
N ILE A 52 -13.52 16.01 -6.24
CA ILE A 52 -14.96 16.31 -6.23
C ILE A 52 -15.52 16.17 -4.82
N GLU A 53 -16.30 17.16 -4.41
CA GLU A 53 -17.05 17.13 -3.16
C GLU A 53 -18.36 16.35 -3.34
N LEU A 54 -18.54 15.35 -2.49
CA LEU A 54 -19.64 14.39 -2.55
C LEU A 54 -20.37 14.34 -1.20
N PRO A 55 -21.71 14.25 -1.18
CA PRO A 55 -22.47 14.08 0.05
C PRO A 55 -21.99 12.86 0.85
N ALA A 56 -21.84 13.05 2.16
CA ALA A 56 -21.46 11.99 3.10
C ALA A 56 -22.32 12.08 4.37
N PRO A 57 -22.43 10.99 5.16
CA PRO A 57 -23.11 11.01 6.45
C PRO A 57 -22.40 11.95 7.44
N PRO A 58 -23.06 12.36 8.53
CA PRO A 58 -22.44 13.17 9.57
C PRO A 58 -21.22 12.49 10.21
N LEU A 59 -20.19 13.28 10.54
CA LEU A 59 -18.94 12.82 11.15
C LEU A 59 -19.18 11.96 12.40
N GLU A 60 -20.19 12.29 13.18
CA GLU A 60 -20.55 11.62 14.44
C GLU A 60 -20.86 10.13 14.26
N ASN A 61 -21.29 9.69 13.08
CA ASN A 61 -21.53 8.27 12.79
C ASN A 61 -20.24 7.44 12.86
N SER A 62 -19.07 8.05 12.65
CA SER A 62 -17.76 7.40 12.72
C SER A 62 -17.09 7.54 14.09
N MET A 63 -17.64 8.35 14.98
CA MET A 63 -17.01 8.72 16.26
C MET A 63 -17.42 7.83 17.43
N LYS A 64 -18.44 6.99 17.26
CA LYS A 64 -18.87 6.02 18.27
C LYS A 64 -19.49 4.79 17.60
N PRO A 65 -19.47 3.63 18.26
CA PRO A 65 -20.18 2.46 17.77
C PRO A 65 -21.67 2.77 17.60
N SER A 66 -22.21 2.54 16.40
CA SER A 66 -23.63 2.69 16.10
C SER A 66 -24.01 1.89 14.86
N ASP A 67 -25.32 1.72 14.63
CA ASP A 67 -25.86 1.08 13.42
C ASP A 67 -25.95 2.04 12.22
N LYS A 68 -25.56 3.31 12.40
CA LYS A 68 -25.56 4.30 11.32
C LYS A 68 -24.30 4.17 10.47
N LEU A 69 -24.46 4.22 9.15
CA LEU A 69 -23.34 4.13 8.23
C LEU A 69 -22.46 5.40 8.33
N PRO A 70 -21.13 5.27 8.45
CA PRO A 70 -20.23 6.42 8.57
C PRO A 70 -19.72 6.98 7.24
N TYR A 71 -20.08 6.35 6.12
CA TYR A 71 -19.69 6.73 4.77
C TYR A 71 -20.85 6.60 3.79
N SER A 72 -20.79 7.31 2.67
CA SER A 72 -21.68 7.10 1.53
C SER A 72 -21.02 6.17 0.51
N LEU A 73 -21.85 5.46 -0.27
CA LEU A 73 -21.43 4.53 -1.30
C LEU A 73 -21.57 5.13 -2.70
N TYR A 74 -20.55 4.97 -3.51
CA TYR A 74 -20.51 5.42 -4.91
C TYR A 74 -20.04 4.30 -5.83
N ASP A 75 -20.63 4.21 -7.01
CA ASP A 75 -20.14 3.37 -8.10
C ASP A 75 -19.34 4.23 -9.07
N VAL A 76 -18.15 3.75 -9.45
CA VAL A 76 -17.20 4.45 -10.33
C VAL A 76 -17.01 3.63 -11.61
N ARG A 77 -17.26 4.25 -12.76
CA ARG A 77 -17.01 3.68 -14.09
C ARG A 77 -15.92 4.48 -14.78
N ILE A 78 -14.92 3.78 -15.30
CA ILE A 78 -13.76 4.39 -15.96
C ILE A 78 -13.64 3.88 -17.39
N GLU A 79 -13.57 4.80 -18.35
CA GLU A 79 -13.56 4.50 -19.78
C GLU A 79 -12.48 5.30 -20.51
N ARG A 80 -11.72 4.62 -21.37
CA ARG A 80 -10.76 5.24 -22.29
C ARG A 80 -10.67 4.42 -23.56
N ALA A 81 -10.64 5.07 -24.72
CA ALA A 81 -10.46 4.40 -26.00
C ALA A 81 -9.16 3.57 -26.01
N GLY A 82 -9.24 2.32 -26.46
CA GLY A 82 -8.11 1.37 -26.46
C GLY A 82 -7.88 0.61 -25.15
N TYR A 83 -8.74 0.80 -24.15
CA TYR A 83 -8.68 0.11 -22.86
C TYR A 83 -10.00 -0.59 -22.53
N ASN A 84 -9.93 -1.66 -21.76
CA ASN A 84 -11.12 -2.29 -21.20
C ASN A 84 -11.74 -1.36 -20.15
N PRO A 85 -13.07 -1.17 -20.14
CA PRO A 85 -13.71 -0.37 -19.09
C PRO A 85 -13.55 -1.07 -17.74
N LEU A 86 -13.38 -0.26 -16.69
CA LEU A 86 -13.29 -0.72 -15.31
C LEU A 86 -14.49 -0.20 -14.52
N PHE A 87 -15.14 -1.10 -13.79
CA PHE A 87 -16.26 -0.76 -12.92
C PHE A 87 -15.91 -1.09 -11.48
N ILE A 88 -16.08 -0.13 -10.59
CA ILE A 88 -15.78 -0.27 -9.17
C ILE A 88 -17.05 0.08 -8.40
N ARG A 89 -17.58 -0.89 -7.67
CA ARG A 89 -18.82 -0.74 -6.92
C ARG A 89 -18.53 -0.57 -5.44
N GLY A 90 -19.27 0.32 -4.79
CA GLY A 90 -19.19 0.53 -3.35
C GLY A 90 -17.97 1.32 -2.87
N VAL A 91 -17.46 2.25 -3.68
CA VAL A 91 -16.43 3.22 -3.27
C VAL A 91 -16.95 4.02 -2.06
N GLN A 92 -16.17 4.06 -0.99
CA GLN A 92 -16.60 4.58 0.30
C GLN A 92 -16.07 6.00 0.51
N VAL A 93 -16.97 6.98 0.68
CA VAL A 93 -16.63 8.39 0.94
C VAL A 93 -17.06 8.75 2.36
N PHE A 94 -16.08 9.05 3.22
CA PHE A 94 -16.28 9.54 4.58
C PHE A 94 -16.39 11.08 4.58
N PRO A 95 -17.11 11.67 5.56
CA PRO A 95 -17.14 13.13 5.71
C PRO A 95 -15.75 13.69 6.05
N GLU A 96 -15.46 14.89 5.55
CA GLU A 96 -14.23 15.67 5.78
C GLU A 96 -12.92 15.05 5.26
N GLU A 97 -12.98 13.81 4.78
CA GLU A 97 -11.83 13.04 4.30
C GLU A 97 -11.70 13.08 2.77
N LEU A 98 -10.46 12.96 2.28
CA LEU A 98 -10.17 12.72 0.88
C LEU A 98 -10.00 11.21 0.61
N ALA A 99 -10.96 10.64 -0.11
CA ALA A 99 -10.87 9.31 -0.68
C ALA A 99 -10.10 9.33 -2.01
N ILE A 100 -9.17 8.39 -2.19
CA ILE A 100 -8.36 8.24 -3.40
C ILE A 100 -8.65 6.87 -3.99
N GLN A 101 -9.29 6.82 -5.16
CA GLN A 101 -9.54 5.60 -5.90
C GLN A 101 -8.44 5.37 -6.94
N ASN A 102 -7.44 4.56 -6.59
CA ASN A 102 -6.42 4.09 -7.52
C ASN A 102 -6.99 3.03 -8.45
N SER A 103 -6.79 3.18 -9.74
CA SER A 103 -7.39 2.34 -10.78
C SER A 103 -6.39 2.02 -11.87
N ASN A 104 -6.31 0.75 -12.26
CA ASN A 104 -5.45 0.29 -13.34
C ASN A 104 -6.31 -0.17 -14.51
N LEU A 105 -6.17 0.48 -15.67
CA LEU A 105 -6.81 0.03 -16.91
C LEU A 105 -5.88 -0.88 -17.69
N ASN A 106 -6.44 -1.99 -18.18
CA ASN A 106 -5.75 -2.90 -19.08
C ASN A 106 -6.06 -2.53 -20.53
N ALA A 107 -5.03 -2.54 -21.38
CA ALA A 107 -5.21 -2.29 -22.81
C ALA A 107 -6.05 -3.40 -23.44
N GLN A 108 -6.91 -3.03 -24.41
CA GLN A 108 -7.65 -4.00 -25.20
C GLN A 108 -6.68 -4.85 -26.04
N GLY A 109 -6.75 -6.17 -25.89
CA GLY A 109 -6.00 -7.09 -26.73
C GLY A 109 -6.46 -7.04 -28.19
N SER A 110 -5.56 -7.33 -29.14
CA SER A 110 -5.85 -7.33 -30.58
C SER A 110 -6.71 -8.52 -31.06
N GLY A 111 -7.17 -9.38 -30.14
CA GLY A 111 -7.96 -10.58 -30.42
C GLY A 111 -9.43 -10.41 -30.02
N VAL A 112 -10.34 -10.97 -30.83
CA VAL A 112 -11.82 -10.91 -30.70
C VAL A 112 -12.35 -11.73 -29.52
N THR A 113 -11.60 -11.90 -28.44
CA THR A 113 -12.14 -12.44 -27.19
C THR A 113 -12.71 -11.27 -26.41
N ARG A 114 -14.04 -11.21 -26.33
CA ARG A 114 -14.81 -10.28 -25.49
C ARG A 114 -14.34 -10.48 -24.04
N GLN A 115 -13.27 -9.78 -23.64
CA GLN A 115 -12.79 -9.82 -22.27
C GLN A 115 -13.87 -9.24 -21.37
N GLU A 116 -14.25 -10.02 -20.36
CA GLU A 116 -15.31 -9.66 -19.41
C GLU A 116 -14.99 -8.32 -18.74
N GLU A 117 -16.03 -7.53 -18.52
CA GLU A 117 -15.94 -6.27 -17.79
C GLU A 117 -15.33 -6.56 -16.41
N ALA A 118 -14.19 -5.93 -16.10
CA ALA A 118 -13.59 -6.07 -14.78
C ALA A 118 -14.46 -5.30 -13.78
N ILE A 119 -15.18 -6.03 -12.93
CA ILE A 119 -15.99 -5.46 -11.85
C ILE A 119 -15.24 -5.70 -10.53
N ILE A 120 -14.85 -4.62 -9.88
CA ILE A 120 -14.31 -4.62 -8.53
C ILE A 120 -15.47 -4.32 -7.58
N ILE A 121 -15.66 -5.16 -6.56
CA ILE A 121 -16.69 -4.96 -5.54
C ILE A 121 -15.98 -4.66 -4.23
N ILE A 122 -16.24 -3.48 -3.68
CA ILE A 122 -15.71 -3.05 -2.39
C ILE A 122 -16.73 -3.43 -1.31
N GLU A 123 -16.35 -4.40 -0.49
CA GLU A 123 -17.15 -4.87 0.63
C GLU A 123 -17.18 -3.84 1.79
N PRO A 124 -18.14 -3.94 2.73
CA PRO A 124 -18.21 -3.02 3.86
C PRO A 124 -16.94 -2.98 4.71
N ASN A 125 -16.59 -1.81 5.26
CA ASN A 125 -15.49 -1.69 6.24
C ASN A 125 -15.70 -2.67 7.42
N ARG A 126 -14.60 -3.21 7.96
CA ARG A 126 -14.58 -4.25 8.99
C ARG A 126 -15.34 -3.89 10.27
N LEU A 127 -15.37 -2.60 10.64
CA LEU A 127 -16.12 -2.12 11.81
C LEU A 127 -17.64 -2.11 11.56
N VAL A 128 -18.06 -1.96 10.29
CA VAL A 128 -19.46 -1.94 9.87
C VAL A 128 -19.97 -3.35 9.55
N GLY A 129 -19.27 -4.07 8.68
CA GLY A 129 -19.68 -5.37 8.15
C GLY A 129 -19.70 -6.50 9.19
N ASN A 130 -20.19 -7.65 8.73
CA ASN A 130 -20.20 -8.89 9.51
C ASN A 130 -19.03 -9.77 9.06
N PHE A 131 -17.95 -9.76 9.84
CA PHE A 131 -16.74 -10.51 9.57
C PHE A 131 -16.49 -11.53 10.67
N PRO A 132 -15.95 -12.72 10.35
CA PRO A 132 -15.66 -13.72 11.36
C PRO A 132 -14.66 -13.18 12.39
N PRO A 133 -14.82 -13.53 13.68
CA PRO A 133 -13.89 -13.12 14.73
C PRO A 133 -12.51 -13.72 14.46
N LYS A 134 -11.48 -12.97 14.86
CA LYS A 134 -10.08 -13.39 14.72
C LYS A 134 -9.81 -14.60 15.62
N ILE A 135 -9.16 -15.61 15.06
CA ILE A 135 -8.74 -16.83 15.75
C ILE A 135 -7.50 -16.48 16.59
N PRO A 136 -7.53 -16.66 17.92
CA PRO A 136 -6.37 -16.39 18.74
C PRO A 136 -5.17 -17.26 18.38
N GLU A 137 -4.03 -16.62 18.26
CA GLU A 137 -2.76 -17.27 17.98
C GLU A 137 -1.69 -16.81 18.97
N ASN A 138 -0.68 -17.65 19.21
CA ASN A 138 0.47 -17.21 20.00
C ASN A 138 1.14 -16.01 19.31
N PRO A 139 1.33 -14.87 20.02
CA PRO A 139 1.97 -13.68 19.47
C PRO A 139 3.45 -13.90 19.10
N GLU A 140 4.11 -14.89 19.71
CA GLU A 140 5.46 -15.32 19.38
C GLU A 140 5.41 -16.63 18.59
N LYS A 141 5.83 -16.58 17.32
CA LYS A 141 5.85 -17.77 16.47
C LYS A 141 7.11 -18.58 16.68
N PRO A 142 7.03 -19.92 16.56
CA PRO A 142 8.24 -20.71 16.40
C PRO A 142 8.93 -20.27 15.10
N LEU A 143 10.23 -20.01 15.17
CA LEU A 143 11.04 -19.79 13.97
C LEU A 143 11.17 -21.12 13.22
N PRO A 144 11.24 -21.11 11.88
CA PRO A 144 11.35 -22.35 11.12
C PRO A 144 12.65 -23.10 11.51
N PRO A 145 12.59 -24.44 11.64
CA PRO A 145 13.74 -25.22 12.09
C PRO A 145 14.84 -25.24 11.02
N PRO A 146 16.13 -25.09 11.38
CA PRO A 146 17.23 -25.39 10.45
C PRO A 146 17.26 -26.90 10.15
N PRO A 147 17.54 -27.37 8.92
CA PRO A 147 17.74 -26.65 7.67
C PRO A 147 16.46 -26.73 6.82
N SER A 148 15.54 -25.76 6.96
CA SER A 148 14.29 -25.75 6.19
C SER A 148 14.46 -25.44 4.70
N GLY A 149 15.69 -25.21 4.21
CA GLY A 149 15.95 -24.65 2.88
C GLY A 149 15.64 -23.15 2.77
N PHE A 150 15.06 -22.56 3.84
CA PHE A 150 14.75 -21.15 3.96
C PHE A 150 15.66 -20.50 5.01
N VAL A 151 16.37 -19.44 4.64
CA VAL A 151 17.28 -18.74 5.54
C VAL A 151 16.48 -17.74 6.38
N VAL A 152 16.31 -18.01 7.68
CA VAL A 152 15.77 -17.01 8.61
C VAL A 152 16.71 -15.81 8.61
N LEU A 153 16.20 -14.67 8.13
CA LEU A 153 16.98 -13.44 8.11
C LEU A 153 17.40 -13.06 9.53
N PRO A 154 18.62 -12.52 9.73
CA PRO A 154 19.09 -12.14 11.06
C PRO A 154 18.26 -11.02 11.68
N GLU A 155 17.65 -10.18 10.84
CA GLU A 155 16.76 -9.08 11.21
C GLU A 155 15.60 -8.96 10.19
N PRO A 156 14.42 -8.46 10.60
CA PRO A 156 13.32 -8.17 9.68
C PRO A 156 13.71 -7.15 8.59
N VAL A 157 13.29 -7.44 7.36
CA VAL A 157 13.47 -6.59 6.18
C VAL A 157 12.10 -6.21 5.64
N ILE A 158 11.92 -4.95 5.26
CA ILE A 158 10.67 -4.53 4.60
C ILE A 158 10.65 -5.10 3.19
N PRO A 159 9.66 -5.92 2.83
CA PRO A 159 9.58 -6.52 1.50
C PRO A 159 9.18 -5.46 0.46
N GLU A 160 9.50 -5.70 -0.81
CA GLU A 160 8.98 -4.86 -1.89
C GLU A 160 7.48 -5.12 -2.13
N PHE A 161 7.11 -6.40 -2.13
CA PHE A 161 5.76 -6.87 -2.39
C PHE A 161 5.27 -7.82 -1.29
N VAL A 162 3.95 -7.91 -1.17
CA VAL A 162 3.23 -8.90 -0.37
C VAL A 162 2.31 -9.67 -1.31
N VAL A 163 2.37 -11.00 -1.25
CA VAL A 163 1.43 -11.87 -1.96
C VAL A 163 0.25 -12.16 -1.05
N VAL A 164 -0.91 -11.59 -1.38
CA VAL A 164 -2.16 -11.72 -0.63
C VAL A 164 -3.05 -12.78 -1.28
N HIS A 165 -3.46 -13.78 -0.51
CA HIS A 165 -4.44 -14.77 -0.92
C HIS A 165 -5.87 -14.31 -0.58
N GLN A 166 -6.73 -14.15 -1.58
CA GLN A 166 -8.06 -13.55 -1.43
C GLN A 166 -9.10 -14.57 -0.93
N GLY A 167 -8.86 -15.19 0.22
CA GLY A 167 -9.73 -16.22 0.74
C GLY A 167 -9.25 -16.84 2.05
N LEU A 168 -9.82 -18.00 2.39
CA LEU A 168 -9.33 -18.83 3.48
C LEU A 168 -7.95 -19.43 3.10
N PRO A 169 -7.05 -19.70 4.06
CA PRO A 169 -5.72 -20.23 3.74
C PRO A 169 -5.67 -21.51 2.88
N ASP A 170 -6.74 -22.31 2.92
CA ASP A 170 -6.85 -23.59 2.22
C ASP A 170 -7.80 -23.53 1.00
N ASP A 171 -8.33 -22.36 0.67
CA ASP A 171 -9.17 -22.18 -0.52
C ASP A 171 -8.32 -22.05 -1.78
N THR A 172 -8.07 -23.16 -2.45
CA THR A 172 -7.24 -23.17 -3.67
C THR A 172 -7.91 -22.50 -4.88
N SER A 173 -9.20 -22.16 -4.80
CA SER A 173 -9.91 -21.44 -5.86
C SER A 173 -9.74 -19.92 -5.79
N ALA A 174 -9.34 -19.40 -4.62
CA ALA A 174 -9.13 -17.98 -4.41
C ALA A 174 -7.85 -17.46 -5.10
N PRO A 175 -7.90 -16.28 -5.74
CA PRO A 175 -6.74 -15.71 -6.42
C PRO A 175 -5.69 -15.17 -5.44
N ASN A 176 -4.45 -15.11 -5.92
CA ASN A 176 -3.36 -14.40 -5.25
C ASN A 176 -3.10 -13.06 -5.93
N TYR A 177 -2.95 -12.00 -5.14
CA TYR A 177 -2.58 -10.67 -5.61
C TYR A 177 -1.20 -10.28 -5.09
N THR A 178 -0.30 -9.88 -5.99
CA THR A 178 1.03 -9.36 -5.62
C THR A 178 0.95 -7.84 -5.55
N ILE A 179 1.02 -7.28 -4.34
CA ILE A 179 0.79 -5.86 -4.07
C ILE A 179 2.05 -5.26 -3.45
N ARG A 180 2.40 -4.01 -3.79
CA ARG A 180 3.50 -3.32 -3.09
C ARG A 180 3.20 -3.24 -1.60
N PHE A 181 4.22 -3.42 -0.77
CA PHE A 181 4.04 -3.52 0.68
C PHE A 181 3.25 -2.33 1.27
N LYS A 182 3.61 -1.09 0.89
CA LYS A 182 2.90 0.11 1.38
C LYS A 182 1.45 0.18 0.90
N ASP A 183 1.18 -0.17 -0.35
CA ASP A 183 -0.17 -0.15 -0.91
C ASP A 183 -1.06 -1.21 -0.23
N TYR A 184 -0.49 -2.37 0.10
CA TYR A 184 -1.15 -3.38 0.92
C TYR A 184 -1.51 -2.84 2.31
N VAL A 185 -0.58 -2.19 3.01
CA VAL A 185 -0.84 -1.64 4.35
C VAL A 185 -1.91 -0.54 4.32
N LYS A 186 -1.87 0.35 3.32
CA LYS A 186 -2.91 1.40 3.12
C LYS A 186 -4.28 0.79 2.85
N ASN A 187 -4.34 -0.27 2.05
CA ASN A 187 -5.57 -1.00 1.77
C ASN A 187 -6.14 -1.63 3.04
N VAL A 188 -5.32 -2.39 3.77
CA VAL A 188 -5.72 -3.03 5.04
C VAL A 188 -6.20 -1.99 6.05
N ALA A 189 -5.43 -0.91 6.28
CA ALA A 189 -5.84 0.14 7.20
C ALA A 189 -7.19 0.75 6.79
N SER A 190 -7.40 1.01 5.50
CA SER A 190 -8.68 1.52 5.00
C SER A 190 -9.84 0.53 5.17
N CYS A 191 -9.57 -0.78 5.12
CA CYS A 191 -10.54 -1.84 5.40
C CYS A 191 -10.86 -1.99 6.89
N GLU A 192 -9.88 -1.77 7.75
CA GLU A 192 -9.93 -2.16 9.16
C GLU A 192 -10.40 -1.03 10.07
N ILE A 193 -10.08 0.23 9.74
CA ILE A 193 -10.39 1.41 10.58
C ILE A 193 -11.06 2.50 9.77
N PHE A 194 -11.60 3.52 10.45
CA PHE A 194 -12.14 4.71 9.79
C PHE A 194 -11.05 5.77 9.60
N SER A 195 -11.06 6.42 8.44
CA SER A 195 -10.10 7.48 8.10
C SER A 195 -10.32 8.77 8.90
N THR A 196 -11.55 8.98 9.40
CA THR A 196 -11.93 10.15 10.22
C THR A 196 -11.34 10.14 11.63
N TRP A 197 -10.65 9.07 12.03
CA TRP A 197 -10.09 8.95 13.37
C TRP A 197 -8.81 9.77 13.54
N SER A 198 -8.50 10.10 14.80
CA SER A 198 -7.31 10.89 15.12
C SER A 198 -6.03 10.28 14.54
N ASN A 199 -5.06 11.13 14.20
CA ASN A 199 -3.75 10.70 13.72
C ASN A 199 -3.08 9.70 14.68
N SER A 200 -3.24 9.88 15.99
CA SER A 200 -2.70 8.96 16.99
C SER A 200 -3.34 7.57 16.93
N THR A 201 -4.66 7.52 16.80
CA THR A 201 -5.42 6.27 16.62
C THR A 201 -5.02 5.55 15.34
N ILE A 202 -4.94 6.25 14.21
CA ILE A 202 -4.52 5.68 12.93
C ILE A 202 -3.11 5.09 13.05
N ARG A 203 -2.15 5.84 13.62
CA ARG A 203 -0.78 5.35 13.85
C ARG A 203 -0.73 4.07 14.69
N ALA A 204 -1.44 4.02 15.81
CA ALA A 204 -1.45 2.84 16.68
C ALA A 204 -1.95 1.59 15.94
N ASN A 205 -3.03 1.73 15.15
CA ASN A 205 -3.55 0.62 14.35
C ASN A 205 -2.62 0.23 13.20
N VAL A 206 -2.01 1.21 12.52
CA VAL A 206 -1.04 0.94 11.44
C VAL A 206 0.21 0.23 11.97
N TYR A 207 0.71 0.56 13.16
CA TYR A 207 1.79 -0.21 13.80
C TYR A 207 1.42 -1.68 14.01
N CYS A 208 0.18 -1.97 14.42
CA CYS A 208 -0.31 -3.33 14.54
C CYS A 208 -0.38 -4.05 13.18
N ILE A 209 -0.86 -3.38 12.14
CA ILE A 209 -0.92 -3.95 10.78
C ILE A 209 0.49 -4.28 10.29
N LEU A 210 1.43 -3.33 10.40
CA LEU A 210 2.82 -3.50 9.98
C LEU A 210 3.50 -4.65 10.72
N SER A 211 3.38 -4.67 12.05
CA SER A 211 4.00 -5.70 12.88
C SER A 211 3.42 -7.09 12.60
N PHE A 212 2.10 -7.20 12.45
CA PHE A 212 1.45 -8.46 12.09
C PHE A 212 1.94 -8.96 10.72
N THR A 213 1.94 -8.10 9.70
CA THR A 213 2.34 -8.49 8.34
C THR A 213 3.81 -8.89 8.28
N LEU A 214 4.69 -8.12 8.93
CA LEU A 214 6.11 -8.46 8.98
C LEU A 214 6.35 -9.73 9.79
N ASN A 215 5.56 -10.02 10.83
CA ASN A 215 5.63 -11.31 11.51
C ASN A 215 5.33 -12.47 10.56
N ARG A 216 4.23 -12.40 9.79
CA ARG A 216 3.85 -13.45 8.83
C ARG A 216 4.96 -13.72 7.81
N ILE A 217 5.58 -12.67 7.30
CA ILE A 217 6.66 -12.75 6.31
C ILE A 217 7.96 -13.26 6.94
N TYR A 218 8.38 -12.67 8.06
CA TYR A 218 9.63 -13.02 8.74
C TYR A 218 9.64 -14.46 9.25
N THR A 219 8.49 -14.95 9.71
CA THR A 219 8.33 -16.33 10.20
C THR A 219 8.01 -17.31 9.08
N GLU A 220 7.86 -16.81 7.85
CA GLU A 220 7.39 -17.57 6.69
C GLU A 220 6.13 -18.39 6.99
N TRP A 221 5.20 -17.82 7.74
CA TRP A 221 4.13 -18.58 8.39
C TRP A 221 3.33 -19.47 7.43
N TYR A 222 3.03 -18.95 6.24
CA TYR A 222 2.33 -19.69 5.18
C TYR A 222 3.29 -20.42 4.24
N ARG A 223 4.43 -19.81 3.88
CA ARG A 223 5.43 -20.42 3.00
C ARG A 223 6.05 -21.69 3.60
N GLY A 224 6.38 -21.66 4.88
CA GLY A 224 6.83 -22.83 5.65
C GLY A 224 5.79 -23.94 5.77
N LYS A 225 4.52 -23.67 5.42
CA LYS A 225 3.44 -24.66 5.31
C LYS A 225 3.16 -25.08 3.86
N GLY A 226 4.06 -24.76 2.92
CA GLY A 226 3.94 -25.09 1.51
C GLY A 226 2.97 -24.20 0.73
N LYS A 227 2.56 -23.05 1.27
CA LYS A 227 1.72 -22.08 0.56
C LYS A 227 2.57 -21.10 -0.25
N ASN A 228 2.02 -20.56 -1.33
CA ASN A 228 2.72 -19.64 -2.23
C ASN A 228 2.38 -18.15 -1.98
N PHE A 229 1.80 -17.84 -0.83
CA PHE A 229 1.39 -16.49 -0.42
C PHE A 229 1.92 -16.16 0.98
N ASP A 230 1.92 -14.87 1.31
CA ASP A 230 2.49 -14.34 2.55
C ASP A 230 1.42 -14.07 3.62
N VAL A 231 0.21 -13.69 3.19
CA VAL A 231 -0.94 -13.34 4.03
C VAL A 231 -2.24 -13.68 3.30
N THR A 232 -3.34 -13.77 4.04
CA THR A 232 -4.70 -13.98 3.54
C THR A 232 -5.57 -12.74 3.74
N SER A 233 -6.68 -12.63 3.00
CA SER A 233 -7.71 -11.61 3.20
C SER A 233 -8.80 -12.05 4.21
N SER A 234 -8.62 -13.20 4.86
CA SER A 234 -9.56 -13.73 5.84
C SER A 234 -9.32 -13.10 7.20
N THR A 235 -10.27 -12.29 7.70
CA THR A 235 -10.18 -11.60 9.00
C THR A 235 -10.00 -12.55 10.19
N ALA A 236 -10.47 -13.79 10.04
CA ALA A 236 -10.32 -14.84 11.04
C ALA A 236 -8.85 -15.20 11.25
N TYR A 237 -8.03 -15.17 10.20
CA TYR A 237 -6.61 -15.53 10.25
C TYR A 237 -5.72 -14.28 10.22
N ASP A 238 -5.94 -13.40 9.26
CA ASP A 238 -5.12 -12.22 8.95
C ASP A 238 -6.00 -10.97 8.83
N HIS A 239 -5.74 -10.10 7.85
CA HIS A 239 -6.38 -8.80 7.74
C HIS A 239 -7.57 -8.81 6.77
N ALA A 240 -8.51 -7.89 6.96
CA ALA A 240 -9.40 -7.50 5.88
C ALA A 240 -8.57 -6.85 4.76
N PHE A 241 -8.71 -7.38 3.55
CA PHE A 241 -8.09 -6.83 2.34
C PHE A 241 -9.08 -6.93 1.17
N MET A 242 -9.18 -5.87 0.39
CA MET A 242 -10.10 -5.78 -0.75
C MET A 242 -9.35 -5.27 -1.96
N TYR A 243 -9.11 -6.13 -2.95
CA TYR A 243 -8.38 -5.72 -4.15
C TYR A 243 -9.06 -4.54 -4.85
N GLY A 244 -8.30 -3.47 -5.12
CA GLY A 244 -8.77 -2.30 -5.86
C GLY A 244 -9.69 -1.34 -5.10
N ARG A 245 -9.84 -1.46 -3.77
CA ARG A 245 -10.59 -0.48 -2.98
C ARG A 245 -9.93 0.91 -2.96
N ASN A 246 -10.73 1.95 -2.69
CA ASN A 246 -10.21 3.30 -2.44
C ASN A 246 -9.48 3.39 -1.09
N ILE A 247 -8.46 4.22 -1.01
CA ILE A 247 -7.72 4.54 0.22
C ILE A 247 -8.03 5.98 0.65
N TYR A 248 -7.43 6.44 1.74
CA TYR A 248 -7.63 7.79 2.28
C TYR A 248 -6.30 8.52 2.47
N GLU A 249 -6.29 9.84 2.28
CA GLU A 249 -5.13 10.71 2.46
C GLU A 249 -4.54 10.58 3.87
N SER A 250 -5.38 10.75 4.90
CA SER A 250 -5.01 10.66 6.32
C SER A 250 -4.31 9.34 6.69
N ILE A 251 -4.80 8.22 6.16
CA ILE A 251 -4.19 6.90 6.34
C ILE A 251 -2.88 6.79 5.54
N SER A 252 -2.88 7.30 4.31
CA SER A 252 -1.72 7.23 3.41
C SER A 252 -0.51 7.95 3.98
N GLU A 253 -0.72 9.17 4.51
CA GLU A 253 0.31 9.96 5.18
C GLU A 253 0.94 9.18 6.34
N VAL A 254 0.10 8.62 7.22
CA VAL A 254 0.58 7.83 8.36
C VAL A 254 1.41 6.64 7.90
N VAL A 255 0.92 5.87 6.93
CA VAL A 255 1.65 4.69 6.42
C VAL A 255 2.97 5.10 5.81
N ASP A 256 3.01 6.12 4.95
CA ASP A 256 4.25 6.55 4.28
C ASP A 256 5.31 7.04 5.27
N GLU A 257 4.91 7.57 6.43
CA GLU A 257 5.84 7.96 7.48
C GLU A 257 6.41 6.79 8.29
N ILE A 258 5.62 5.72 8.54
CA ILE A 258 5.99 4.70 9.54
C ILE A 258 6.13 3.28 8.98
N PHE A 259 5.98 3.05 7.67
CA PHE A 259 5.92 1.71 7.06
C PHE A 259 7.11 0.79 7.39
N SER A 260 8.26 1.33 7.75
CA SER A 260 9.45 0.55 8.11
C SER A 260 9.53 0.17 9.58
N THR A 261 8.58 0.62 10.39
CA THR A 261 8.62 0.51 11.84
C THR A 261 7.57 -0.48 12.34
N TYR A 262 7.98 -1.40 13.21
CA TYR A 262 7.15 -2.48 13.72
C TYR A 262 7.30 -2.65 15.23
N VAL A 263 6.34 -3.36 15.84
CA VAL A 263 6.32 -3.65 17.28
C VAL A 263 7.11 -4.92 17.54
N ARG A 264 7.91 -4.94 18.61
CA ARG A 264 8.68 -6.11 19.03
C ARG A 264 8.76 -6.21 20.55
N ARG A 265 8.82 -7.41 21.13
CA ARG A 265 9.16 -7.62 22.55
C ARG A 265 10.64 -7.33 22.79
N PHE A 266 11.02 -6.79 23.95
CA PHE A 266 12.44 -6.56 24.22
C PHE A 266 13.22 -7.87 24.14
N GLY A 267 14.34 -7.86 23.40
CA GLY A 267 15.19 -9.04 23.20
C GLY A 267 14.66 -10.07 22.19
N ALA A 268 13.42 -9.94 21.69
CA ALA A 268 12.93 -10.81 20.62
C ALA A 268 13.61 -10.49 19.27
N LYS A 269 13.66 -11.48 18.38
CA LYS A 269 14.15 -11.29 17.00
C LYS A 269 13.01 -10.92 16.03
N GLN A 270 11.89 -11.63 16.14
CA GLN A 270 10.73 -11.47 15.26
C GLN A 270 9.89 -10.24 15.64
N PRO A 271 9.21 -9.60 14.67
CA PRO A 271 8.11 -8.67 14.96
C PRO A 271 7.03 -9.37 15.80
N LEU A 272 6.33 -8.64 16.65
CA LEU A 272 5.22 -9.18 17.42
C LEU A 272 4.03 -9.46 16.50
N LEU A 273 3.40 -10.64 16.58
CA LEU A 273 2.10 -10.86 15.92
C LEU A 273 1.02 -10.12 16.72
N THR A 274 0.86 -8.84 16.40
CA THR A 274 -0.08 -7.90 17.02
C THR A 274 -1.50 -8.14 16.54
N GLN A 275 -2.11 -9.24 16.97
CA GLN A 275 -3.54 -9.46 16.75
C GLN A 275 -4.35 -8.32 17.39
N TYR A 276 -5.44 -7.92 16.72
CA TYR A 276 -6.36 -6.88 17.16
C TYR A 276 -7.80 -7.26 16.82
N CYS A 277 -8.76 -6.65 17.50
CA CYS A 277 -10.20 -6.81 17.23
C CYS A 277 -10.93 -5.48 17.39
N ASP A 278 -12.26 -5.45 17.16
CA ASP A 278 -13.00 -4.17 17.18
C ASP A 278 -13.23 -3.70 18.63
N GLY A 279 -13.41 -4.62 19.57
CA GLY A 279 -13.60 -4.35 21.01
C GLY A 279 -15.06 -4.16 21.45
N VAL A 280 -16.00 -4.10 20.51
CA VAL A 280 -17.43 -3.87 20.77
C VAL A 280 -18.23 -5.14 20.48
N LYS A 281 -18.24 -5.60 19.22
CA LYS A 281 -18.82 -6.87 18.75
C LYS A 281 -18.02 -8.06 19.27
N VAL A 282 -16.69 -7.95 19.30
CA VAL A 282 -15.78 -9.01 19.78
C VAL A 282 -14.93 -8.49 20.94
N LYS A 283 -14.77 -9.31 21.99
CA LYS A 283 -13.84 -9.03 23.09
C LYS A 283 -12.53 -9.80 22.89
N CYS A 284 -11.41 -9.10 22.97
CA CYS A 284 -10.07 -9.67 22.80
C CYS A 284 -9.12 -9.17 23.90
N PRO A 285 -9.09 -9.82 25.08
CA PRO A 285 -8.19 -9.41 26.15
C PRO A 285 -6.71 -9.55 25.72
N GLY A 286 -5.91 -8.54 26.01
CA GLY A 286 -4.48 -8.51 25.67
C GLY A 286 -4.15 -8.12 24.22
N TRP A 287 -5.17 -7.77 23.42
CA TRP A 287 -5.01 -7.26 22.06
C TRP A 287 -5.48 -5.81 21.99
N LEU A 288 -4.98 -5.07 20.99
CA LEU A 288 -5.54 -3.77 20.67
C LEU A 288 -7.01 -3.93 20.27
N THR A 289 -7.86 -3.12 20.90
CA THR A 289 -9.24 -2.93 20.45
C THR A 289 -9.30 -1.66 19.61
N GLN A 290 -9.85 -1.74 18.41
CA GLN A 290 -9.91 -0.61 17.49
C GLN A 290 -10.69 0.56 18.12
N TRP A 291 -11.87 0.30 18.70
CA TRP A 291 -12.62 1.34 19.41
C TRP A 291 -11.92 1.83 20.69
N GLY A 292 -11.24 0.96 21.43
CA GLY A 292 -10.47 1.40 22.60
C GLY A 292 -9.29 2.31 22.21
N SER A 293 -8.58 1.97 21.14
CA SER A 293 -7.51 2.82 20.57
C SER A 293 -8.04 4.15 20.05
N LYS A 294 -9.27 4.18 19.55
CA LYS A 294 -9.97 5.40 19.15
C LYS A 294 -10.18 6.32 20.35
N PHE A 295 -10.79 5.81 21.42
CA PHE A 295 -11.05 6.62 22.61
C PHE A 295 -9.77 7.11 23.29
N LEU A 296 -8.74 6.26 23.40
CA LEU A 296 -7.45 6.69 23.95
C LEU A 296 -6.79 7.76 23.08
N GLY A 297 -6.90 7.66 21.75
CA GLY A 297 -6.38 8.69 20.84
C GLY A 297 -7.13 10.02 20.97
N ASP A 298 -8.45 10.00 21.15
CA ASP A 298 -9.25 11.20 21.41
C ASP A 298 -8.90 11.85 22.76
N ASP A 299 -8.54 11.04 23.76
CA ASP A 299 -8.01 11.50 25.05
C ASP A 299 -6.58 12.06 24.95
N GLY A 300 -6.01 12.13 23.73
CA GLY A 300 -4.70 12.71 23.46
C GLY A 300 -3.53 11.79 23.75
N LYS A 301 -3.76 10.48 23.96
CA LYS A 301 -2.66 9.52 24.15
C LYS A 301 -1.80 9.40 22.91
N ALA A 302 -0.48 9.35 23.10
CA ALA A 302 0.45 9.10 22.00
C ALA A 302 0.33 7.65 21.49
N PRO A 303 0.69 7.35 20.23
CA PRO A 303 0.54 6.00 19.65
C PRO A 303 1.22 4.90 20.48
N TYR A 304 2.39 5.19 21.03
CA TYR A 304 3.13 4.24 21.87
C TYR A 304 2.45 3.97 23.23
N GLU A 305 1.81 4.98 23.83
CA GLU A 305 1.01 4.79 25.04
C GLU A 305 -0.22 3.92 24.74
N ILE A 306 -0.87 4.13 23.59
CA ILE A 306 -1.98 3.29 23.13
C ILE A 306 -1.51 1.84 22.98
N LEU A 307 -0.39 1.60 22.30
CA LEU A 307 0.14 0.25 22.11
C LEU A 307 0.49 -0.44 23.44
N THR A 308 1.19 0.25 24.34
CA THR A 308 1.59 -0.29 25.65
C THR A 308 0.39 -0.52 26.58
N ASN A 309 -0.73 0.20 26.39
CA ASN A 309 -1.98 -0.09 27.10
C ASN A 309 -2.53 -1.49 26.79
N PHE A 310 -2.37 -1.96 25.55
CA PHE A 310 -2.94 -3.23 25.10
C PHE A 310 -1.94 -4.40 25.12
N TYR A 311 -0.69 -4.14 24.71
CA TYR A 311 0.33 -5.18 24.60
C TYR A 311 1.30 -5.20 25.78
N GLY A 312 1.13 -4.30 26.77
CA GLY A 312 2.03 -4.16 27.92
C GLY A 312 3.27 -3.35 27.61
N THR A 313 4.07 -3.07 28.64
CA THR A 313 5.26 -2.20 28.55
C THR A 313 6.51 -2.90 28.04
N ASP A 314 6.49 -4.23 27.93
CA ASP A 314 7.56 -5.03 27.33
C ASP A 314 7.44 -5.03 25.80
N ILE A 315 7.38 -3.85 25.18
CA ILE A 315 7.44 -3.71 23.72
C ILE A 315 8.36 -2.53 23.37
N GLU A 316 8.89 -2.55 22.16
CA GLU A 316 9.59 -1.44 21.54
C GLU A 316 9.11 -1.26 20.10
N LEU A 317 9.27 -0.04 19.58
CA LEU A 317 9.11 0.27 18.16
C LEU A 317 10.48 0.21 17.49
N VAL A 318 10.63 -0.69 16.53
CA VAL A 318 11.90 -0.94 15.85
C VAL A 318 11.76 -0.60 14.37
N THR A 319 12.68 0.21 13.85
CA THR A 319 12.76 0.52 12.42
C THR A 319 13.67 -0.49 11.71
N ALA A 320 13.15 -1.16 10.69
CA ALA A 320 13.93 -2.06 9.86
C ALA A 320 15.05 -1.31 9.13
N LYS A 321 16.26 -1.89 9.11
CA LYS A 321 17.43 -1.27 8.50
C LYS A 321 17.44 -1.34 6.97
N LYS A 322 16.71 -2.30 6.40
CA LYS A 322 16.69 -2.56 4.95
C LYS A 322 15.26 -2.57 4.44
N VAL A 323 15.08 -1.92 3.30
CA VAL A 323 13.87 -1.98 2.48
C VAL A 323 14.25 -2.61 1.15
N SER A 324 13.56 -3.68 0.78
CA SER A 324 13.81 -4.41 -0.46
C SER A 324 13.25 -3.65 -1.66
N GLY A 325 13.89 -3.83 -2.82
CA GLY A 325 13.41 -3.28 -4.10
C GLY A 325 13.79 -1.82 -4.38
N ILE A 326 14.39 -1.12 -3.42
CA ILE A 326 14.88 0.25 -3.61
C ILE A 326 16.42 0.30 -3.76
N PRO A 327 16.97 1.24 -4.56
CA PRO A 327 18.41 1.30 -4.78
C PRO A 327 19.19 1.92 -3.61
N MET A 328 18.58 2.87 -2.87
CA MET A 328 19.26 3.62 -1.82
C MET A 328 18.32 3.97 -0.66
N SER A 329 18.76 3.68 0.56
CA SER A 329 18.04 4.03 1.78
C SER A 329 18.04 5.54 2.04
N TYR A 330 17.04 6.02 2.77
CA TYR A 330 16.96 7.42 3.20
C TYR A 330 18.21 7.82 3.99
N PRO A 331 18.83 9.00 3.70
CA PRO A 331 20.09 9.41 4.31
C PRO A 331 20.00 9.77 5.80
N GLY A 332 18.81 9.74 6.41
CA GLY A 332 18.60 10.05 7.82
C GLY A 332 18.41 11.54 8.15
N TYR A 333 18.36 12.40 7.14
CA TYR A 333 18.11 13.84 7.30
C TYR A 333 17.32 14.41 6.11
N ILE A 334 16.58 15.49 6.37
CA ILE A 334 15.71 16.13 5.37
C ILE A 334 16.56 16.89 4.35
N LEU A 335 16.30 16.68 3.05
CA LEU A 335 16.88 17.49 1.98
C LEU A 335 15.99 18.71 1.72
N LYS A 336 16.59 19.89 1.73
CA LYS A 336 15.92 21.18 1.54
C LYS A 336 16.84 22.15 0.84
N VAL A 337 16.35 23.36 0.54
CA VAL A 337 17.19 24.41 -0.07
C VAL A 337 18.49 24.59 0.74
N GLY A 338 19.63 24.48 0.05
CA GLY A 338 20.97 24.53 0.64
C GLY A 338 21.59 23.16 0.95
N SER A 339 20.82 22.06 0.93
CA SER A 339 21.38 20.71 0.96
C SER A 339 22.23 20.42 -0.28
N SER A 340 23.24 19.57 -0.14
CA SER A 340 24.09 19.17 -1.27
C SER A 340 24.64 17.76 -1.12
N GLY A 341 25.29 17.27 -2.18
CA GLY A 341 25.99 15.98 -2.20
C GLY A 341 25.23 14.86 -2.90
N GLN A 342 25.66 13.62 -2.68
CA GLN A 342 25.15 12.45 -3.38
C GLN A 342 23.63 12.24 -3.20
N PRO A 343 23.02 12.40 -2.01
CA PRO A 343 21.57 12.23 -1.86
C PRO A 343 20.75 13.20 -2.71
N VAL A 344 21.24 14.44 -2.88
CA VAL A 344 20.60 15.43 -3.75
C VAL A 344 20.72 15.02 -5.23
N ARG A 345 21.90 14.54 -5.66
CA ARG A 345 22.09 14.02 -7.03
C ARG A 345 21.14 12.87 -7.32
N THR A 346 20.96 11.95 -6.36
CA THR A 346 20.03 10.83 -6.48
C THR A 346 18.60 11.33 -6.70
N VAL A 347 18.10 12.23 -5.86
CA VAL A 347 16.76 12.80 -6.00
C VAL A 347 16.58 13.51 -7.34
N GLN A 348 17.53 14.37 -7.74
CA GLN A 348 17.48 15.08 -9.02
C GLN A 348 17.43 14.10 -10.21
N THR A 349 18.22 13.03 -10.15
CA THR A 349 18.24 11.98 -11.18
C THR A 349 16.90 11.26 -11.25
N TYR A 350 16.35 10.85 -10.09
CA TYR A 350 15.09 10.12 -10.03
C TYR A 350 13.93 10.99 -10.50
N LEU A 351 13.84 12.25 -10.06
CA LEU A 351 12.81 13.19 -10.52
C LEU A 351 12.84 13.38 -12.03
N ASN A 352 14.03 13.52 -12.63
CA ASN A 352 14.15 13.65 -14.08
C ASN A 352 13.67 12.43 -14.84
N ARG A 353 13.95 11.22 -14.32
CA ARG A 353 13.46 9.99 -14.93
C ARG A 353 11.95 9.83 -14.77
N ILE A 354 11.40 10.16 -13.61
CA ILE A 354 9.96 10.13 -13.33
C ILE A 354 9.22 11.13 -14.22
N SER A 355 9.81 12.32 -14.43
CA SER A 355 9.28 13.37 -15.31
C SER A 355 9.05 12.90 -16.76
N ASP A 356 9.77 11.89 -17.25
CA ASP A 356 9.52 11.31 -18.58
C ASP A 356 8.12 10.67 -18.69
N ASN A 357 7.60 10.13 -17.58
CA ASN A 357 6.27 9.52 -17.49
C ASN A 357 5.23 10.49 -16.90
N PHE A 358 5.66 11.41 -16.04
CA PHE A 358 4.83 12.41 -15.36
C PHE A 358 5.30 13.82 -15.75
N PRO A 359 4.97 14.31 -16.96
CA PRO A 359 5.51 15.57 -17.51
C PRO A 359 5.08 16.81 -16.73
N ALA A 360 4.09 16.70 -15.85
CA ALA A 360 3.72 17.76 -14.91
C ALA A 360 4.85 18.09 -13.92
N ILE A 361 5.78 17.15 -13.68
CA ILE A 361 6.93 17.33 -12.79
C ILE A 361 8.07 17.94 -13.62
N PRO A 362 8.57 19.14 -13.28
CA PRO A 362 9.62 19.79 -14.06
C PRO A 362 10.96 19.06 -13.89
N LYS A 363 11.72 18.98 -14.98
CA LYS A 363 13.11 18.50 -14.94
C LYS A 363 14.02 19.51 -14.24
N VAL A 364 15.05 19.00 -13.60
CA VAL A 364 16.03 19.76 -12.82
C VAL A 364 17.45 19.43 -13.28
N LYS A 365 18.39 20.34 -13.04
CA LYS A 365 19.80 20.07 -13.26
C LYS A 365 20.30 19.06 -12.21
N VAL A 366 21.07 18.06 -12.64
CA VAL A 366 21.69 17.07 -11.75
C VAL A 366 23.10 17.55 -11.35
N ASP A 367 23.18 18.52 -10.46
CA ASP A 367 24.46 19.07 -9.96
C ASP A 367 24.75 18.74 -8.50
N GLY A 368 23.80 18.11 -7.81
CA GLY A 368 23.92 17.77 -6.39
C GLY A 368 23.76 18.97 -5.47
N ILE A 369 23.15 20.06 -5.95
CA ILE A 369 22.82 21.24 -5.15
C ILE A 369 21.31 21.40 -5.11
N TYR A 370 20.73 21.36 -3.92
CA TYR A 370 19.30 21.49 -3.73
C TYR A 370 18.95 22.99 -3.75
N GLY A 371 18.71 23.53 -4.95
CA GLY A 371 18.26 24.90 -5.17
C GLY A 371 16.74 25.03 -5.25
N GLN A 372 16.25 26.24 -5.51
CA GLN A 372 14.82 26.53 -5.63
C GLN A 372 14.15 25.66 -6.72
N SER A 373 14.81 25.45 -7.85
CA SER A 373 14.29 24.59 -8.93
C SER A 373 14.06 23.14 -8.48
N THR A 374 14.93 22.60 -7.62
CA THR A 374 14.74 21.26 -7.05
C THR A 374 13.61 21.25 -6.04
N ALA A 375 13.48 22.29 -5.21
CA ALA A 375 12.36 22.42 -4.27
C ALA A 375 11.01 22.48 -5.00
N ASP A 376 10.92 23.25 -6.08
CA ASP A 376 9.69 23.38 -6.88
C ASP A 376 9.32 22.06 -7.58
N ALA A 377 10.32 21.34 -8.12
CA ALA A 377 10.11 20.01 -8.70
C ALA A 377 9.65 18.98 -7.66
N VAL A 378 10.25 18.97 -6.48
CA VAL A 378 9.84 18.09 -5.36
C VAL A 378 8.44 18.43 -4.89
N LYS A 379 8.11 19.72 -4.76
CA LYS A 379 6.76 20.15 -4.40
C LYS A 379 5.72 19.68 -5.42
N LYS A 380 6.07 19.74 -6.70
CA LYS A 380 5.19 19.24 -7.76
C LYS A 380 5.08 17.71 -7.75
N PHE A 381 6.17 16.99 -7.50
CA PHE A 381 6.15 15.55 -7.26
C PHE A 381 5.23 15.21 -6.08
N GLN A 382 5.35 15.91 -4.96
CA GLN A 382 4.52 15.70 -3.77
C GLN A 382 3.04 15.89 -4.09
N GLN A 383 2.70 16.92 -4.85
CA GLN A 383 1.33 17.14 -5.32
C GLN A 383 0.79 15.96 -6.16
N VAL A 384 1.58 15.45 -7.10
CA VAL A 384 1.18 14.36 -8.02
C VAL A 384 1.05 13.01 -7.30
N PHE A 385 1.68 12.85 -6.14
CA PHE A 385 1.77 11.58 -5.44
C PHE A 385 1.20 11.60 -4.02
N ASP A 386 0.35 12.60 -3.73
CA ASP A 386 -0.44 12.70 -2.50
C ASP A 386 0.38 12.76 -1.24
N LEU A 387 1.43 13.58 -1.32
CA LEU A 387 2.28 13.91 -0.19
C LEU A 387 2.12 15.38 0.19
N PRO A 388 2.41 15.73 1.46
CA PRO A 388 2.49 17.13 1.87
C PRO A 388 3.41 17.95 0.96
N GLN A 389 2.88 19.03 0.38
CA GLN A 389 3.53 19.83 -0.67
C GLN A 389 4.54 20.84 -0.09
N ILE A 390 5.49 20.35 0.70
CA ILE A 390 6.46 21.17 1.45
C ILE A 390 7.68 21.57 0.62
N GLY A 391 7.98 20.87 -0.48
CA GLY A 391 9.16 21.10 -1.32
C GLY A 391 10.49 20.63 -0.72
N ASN A 392 10.44 19.93 0.42
CA ASN A 392 11.56 19.24 1.05
C ASN A 392 11.43 17.73 0.85
N VAL A 393 12.55 17.02 0.80
CA VAL A 393 12.57 15.55 0.76
C VAL A 393 12.83 15.02 2.16
N ASP A 394 11.76 14.67 2.85
CA ASP A 394 11.78 13.92 4.11
C ASP A 394 11.75 12.41 3.86
N TYR A 395 11.56 11.64 4.93
CA TYR A 395 11.49 10.17 4.89
C TYR A 395 10.43 9.69 3.91
N ALA A 396 9.17 10.13 4.05
CA ALA A 396 8.07 9.71 3.20
C ALA A 396 8.32 10.06 1.72
N THR A 397 8.77 11.29 1.47
CA THR A 397 9.06 11.78 0.12
C THR A 397 10.20 10.99 -0.54
N TRP A 398 11.28 10.68 0.19
CA TRP A 398 12.40 9.90 -0.34
C TRP A 398 11.97 8.52 -0.85
N TYR A 399 11.24 7.78 -0.01
CA TYR A 399 10.80 6.43 -0.38
C TYR A 399 9.75 6.48 -1.48
N LYS A 400 8.84 7.47 -1.50
CA LYS A 400 7.89 7.62 -2.60
C LYS A 400 8.60 7.92 -3.93
N ILE A 401 9.58 8.82 -3.95
CA ILE A 401 10.41 9.08 -5.16
C ILE A 401 11.10 7.79 -5.60
N SER A 402 11.68 7.03 -4.66
CA SER A 402 12.38 5.78 -4.95
C SER A 402 11.45 4.71 -5.53
N ASP A 403 10.25 4.53 -4.94
CA ASP A 403 9.26 3.56 -5.41
C ASP A 403 8.77 3.89 -6.82
N VAL A 404 8.45 5.15 -7.07
CA VAL A 404 7.98 5.61 -8.38
C VAL A 404 9.11 5.48 -9.40
N TYR A 405 10.34 5.84 -9.04
CA TYR A 405 11.52 5.65 -9.89
C TYR A 405 11.66 4.18 -10.32
N VAL A 406 11.68 3.25 -9.36
CA VAL A 406 11.80 1.81 -9.62
C VAL A 406 10.63 1.32 -10.48
N ALA A 407 9.42 1.80 -10.20
CA ALA A 407 8.24 1.44 -10.99
C ALA A 407 8.36 1.90 -12.44
N VAL A 408 8.83 3.12 -12.70
CA VAL A 408 8.95 3.65 -14.07
C VAL A 408 10.21 3.16 -14.82
N THR A 409 11.24 2.67 -14.12
CA THR A 409 12.45 2.10 -14.73
C THR A 409 12.33 0.62 -15.03
N ARG A 410 11.64 -0.18 -14.20
CA ARG A 410 11.39 -1.61 -14.53
C ARG A 410 10.53 -1.78 -15.79
N ILE A 411 9.78 -0.75 -16.19
CA ILE A 411 9.14 -0.68 -17.52
C ILE A 411 10.17 -0.55 -18.63
N ALA A 412 11.27 0.20 -18.41
CA ALA A 412 12.34 0.34 -19.38
C ALA A 412 13.14 -0.96 -19.51
N GLU A 413 13.33 -1.71 -18.43
CA GLU A 413 13.89 -3.06 -18.48
C GLU A 413 12.96 -4.03 -19.21
N LEU A 414 11.65 -4.03 -18.94
CA LEU A 414 10.69 -4.86 -19.69
C LEU A 414 10.51 -4.45 -21.17
N ARG A 415 10.82 -3.19 -21.52
CA ARG A 415 10.86 -2.71 -22.92
C ARG A 415 12.23 -2.86 -23.57
N GLY A 416 13.29 -3.04 -22.78
CA GLY A 416 14.68 -3.20 -23.19
C GLY A 416 15.18 -4.65 -23.16
N SER A 417 14.45 -5.56 -22.49
CA SER A 417 14.82 -6.96 -22.35
C SER A 417 14.22 -7.82 -23.46
N VAL A 418 14.73 -7.62 -24.68
CA VAL A 418 15.26 -8.78 -25.43
C VAL A 418 16.70 -8.97 -24.94
N GLY A 419 16.86 -9.12 -23.62
CA GLY A 419 18.12 -9.43 -22.97
C GLY A 419 18.28 -10.93 -23.02
N HIS A 420 19.29 -11.42 -23.73
CA HIS A 420 19.57 -12.84 -23.81
C HIS A 420 19.75 -13.40 -22.39
N LYS A 421 18.98 -14.44 -22.05
CA LYS A 421 19.25 -15.25 -20.86
C LYS A 421 20.58 -15.95 -21.07
N ASN A 422 21.63 -15.53 -20.36
CA ASN A 422 22.91 -16.20 -20.38
C ASN A 422 22.88 -17.33 -19.34
N ILE A 423 23.31 -18.52 -19.76
CA ILE A 423 23.36 -19.71 -18.91
C ILE A 423 24.80 -19.91 -18.47
N PHE A 424 25.08 -19.76 -17.17
CA PHE A 424 26.38 -20.15 -16.63
C PHE A 424 26.46 -21.67 -16.63
N THR A 425 27.37 -22.21 -17.44
CA THR A 425 27.73 -23.62 -17.41
C THR A 425 29.13 -23.74 -16.79
N PRO A 426 29.28 -24.35 -15.60
CA PRO A 426 30.59 -24.50 -14.98
C PRO A 426 31.53 -25.37 -15.84
N HIS A 427 32.84 -25.18 -15.68
CA HIS A 427 33.85 -25.94 -16.42
C HIS A 427 33.69 -27.45 -16.16
N ARG A 428 33.59 -28.25 -17.22
CA ARG A 428 33.46 -29.71 -17.11
C ARG A 428 34.81 -30.34 -16.74
N PRO A 429 34.92 -31.06 -15.62
CA PRO A 429 36.18 -31.73 -15.27
C PRO A 429 36.47 -32.96 -16.15
N TYR A 430 35.44 -33.57 -16.78
CA TYR A 430 35.56 -34.74 -17.66
C TYR A 430 34.53 -34.70 -18.81
N ALA A 431 34.85 -35.33 -19.95
CA ALA A 431 34.04 -35.27 -21.17
C ALA A 431 32.65 -35.95 -21.08
N ASN A 432 32.43 -36.84 -20.11
CA ASN A 432 31.30 -37.78 -20.10
C ASN A 432 30.22 -37.47 -19.06
N VAL A 433 30.22 -36.27 -18.45
CA VAL A 433 29.19 -35.86 -17.48
C VAL A 433 28.06 -35.13 -18.20
N VAL A 434 26.84 -35.68 -18.12
CA VAL A 434 25.64 -35.20 -18.85
C VAL A 434 24.70 -34.37 -17.99
N ASP A 435 24.91 -34.30 -16.69
CA ASP A 435 24.08 -33.56 -15.73
C ASP A 435 24.96 -32.58 -14.94
N PHE A 436 24.79 -31.28 -15.17
CA PHE A 436 25.49 -30.21 -14.46
C PHE A 436 24.51 -29.09 -14.13
N PRO A 437 24.60 -28.51 -12.91
CA PRO A 437 23.73 -27.41 -12.51
C PRO A 437 24.02 -26.18 -13.37
N GLN A 438 22.96 -25.70 -14.04
CA GLN A 438 22.97 -24.46 -14.80
C GLN A 438 22.33 -23.37 -13.95
N VAL A 439 22.98 -22.21 -13.88
CA VAL A 439 22.46 -21.03 -13.18
C VAL A 439 22.13 -19.98 -14.24
N GLU A 440 20.86 -19.60 -14.32
CA GLU A 440 20.44 -18.45 -15.11
C GLU A 440 20.92 -17.18 -14.41
N TYR A 441 21.60 -16.30 -15.14
CA TYR A 441 21.96 -14.97 -14.67
C TYR A 441 21.70 -13.93 -15.75
N ILE A 442 21.59 -12.68 -15.31
CA ILE A 442 21.44 -11.51 -16.15
C ILE A 442 22.74 -10.72 -15.96
N ASP A 443 23.41 -10.35 -17.05
CA ASP A 443 24.59 -9.50 -16.97
C ASP A 443 24.18 -8.10 -16.49
N ASP A 444 24.59 -7.75 -15.27
CA ASP A 444 24.58 -6.37 -14.83
C ASP A 444 25.83 -5.69 -15.40
N MET A 445 25.62 -4.82 -16.39
CA MET A 445 26.53 -3.79 -16.92
C MET A 445 27.44 -4.16 -18.11
N GLU A 446 27.18 -3.50 -19.25
CA GLU A 446 28.12 -2.50 -19.81
C GLU A 446 27.40 -1.16 -20.02
#